data_AF-A0A497GHT8-F1
#
_entry.id   AF-A0A497GHT8-F1
#
_cell.length_a   1.000
_cell.length_b   1.000
_cell.length_c   1.000
_cell.angle_alpha   90.00
_cell.angle_beta   90.00
_cell.angle_gamma   90.00
#
_symmetry.space_group_name_H-M   'P 1'
#
loop_
_entity.id
_entity.type
_entity.pdbx_description
1 polymer ?
#
loop_
_entity_poly.entity_id
_entity_poly.type
_entity_poly.pdbx_seq_one_letter_code
_entity_poly.pdbx_strand_id
1 'polypeptide(L)'
;MVTISKVKIWNIKSIKEATIELKPLTIFIGPNASGKSTIIHSIYWFYLKGSENPSLSNPMSAEERELFNVSSYDDLALGRDLSKVWMGVELELQIRPEIRDKLIKMASDIEWSLLNLKPPELKQLIIGFRLHKNVRQELDYEYHVAVDNLDFSLKCWYDEIRGTYRWALTGPLKAEGASRLSYSLFNTLYFSSRISEYRKEIPKSEANELKKLERFFEIILSEIKEAFKVFMLSPLRGTIPLKDSAGVAERLGTRGEGVLRALARALLYYDPRVSEELKEMITSWAERFGITKLSAGLDEEGKI
;
A
#
# COMPACT_ATOMS: atom_id res chain seq x y z
N MET A 1 8.93 5.52 11.40
CA MET A 1 7.85 5.99 10.51
C MET A 1 8.41 6.66 9.26
N VAL A 2 8.40 5.92 8.16
CA VAL A 2 8.77 6.47 6.84
C VAL A 2 7.80 7.59 6.48
N THR A 3 8.31 8.67 5.87
CA THR A 3 7.48 9.82 5.46
C THR A 3 7.15 9.69 3.98
N ILE A 4 5.86 9.79 3.64
CA ILE A 4 5.40 9.86 2.25
C ILE A 4 5.54 11.31 1.79
N SER A 5 6.29 11.52 0.71
CA SER A 5 6.56 12.84 0.14
C SER A 5 5.81 13.10 -1.17
N LYS A 6 5.41 12.04 -1.88
CA LYS A 6 4.61 12.13 -3.10
C LYS A 6 3.75 10.89 -3.25
N VAL A 7 2.58 11.06 -3.86
CA VAL A 7 1.72 9.97 -4.33
C VAL A 7 1.37 10.20 -5.80
N LYS A 8 1.46 9.14 -6.60
CA LYS A 8 0.93 9.11 -7.97
C LYS A 8 -0.18 8.07 -8.05
N ILE A 9 -1.22 8.41 -8.79
CA ILE A 9 -2.44 7.62 -8.91
C ILE A 9 -2.82 7.53 -10.38
N TRP A 10 -3.18 6.33 -10.85
CA TRP A 10 -3.64 6.09 -12.22
C TRP A 10 -4.98 5.35 -12.23
N ASN A 11 -5.95 5.90 -12.96
CA ASN A 11 -7.23 5.28 -13.32
C ASN A 11 -8.03 4.72 -12.13
N ILE A 12 -8.08 5.44 -11.00
CA ILE A 12 -8.85 5.06 -9.81
C ILE A 12 -10.10 5.94 -9.70
N LYS A 13 -11.29 5.33 -9.73
CA LYS A 13 -12.60 6.01 -9.68
C LYS A 13 -12.69 7.14 -10.71
N SER A 14 -12.73 8.39 -10.26
CA SER A 14 -12.81 9.59 -11.12
C SER A 14 -11.44 10.16 -11.52
N ILE A 15 -10.34 9.62 -10.99
CA ILE A 15 -8.98 10.11 -11.24
C ILE A 15 -8.38 9.31 -12.39
N LYS A 16 -8.16 9.96 -13.54
CA LYS A 16 -7.40 9.38 -14.66
C LYS A 16 -5.91 9.31 -14.33
N GLU A 17 -5.35 10.44 -13.92
CA GLU A 17 -3.96 10.53 -13.46
C GLU A 17 -3.85 11.71 -12.50
N ALA A 18 -3.13 11.52 -11.41
CA ALA A 18 -2.79 12.61 -10.49
C ALA A 18 -1.43 12.36 -9.84
N THR A 19 -0.63 13.42 -9.72
CA THR A 19 0.60 13.44 -8.93
C THR A 19 0.45 14.51 -7.85
N ILE A 20 0.57 14.12 -6.59
CA ILE A 20 0.39 15.00 -5.44
C ILE A 20 1.62 14.97 -4.56
N GLU A 21 2.21 16.13 -4.30
CA GLU A 21 3.23 16.28 -3.26
C GLU A 21 2.58 16.35 -1.88
N LEU A 22 3.14 15.63 -0.92
CA LEU A 22 2.68 15.59 0.45
C LEU A 22 3.72 16.29 1.35
N LYS A 23 3.24 17.21 2.17
CA LYS A 23 3.98 17.82 3.28
C LYS A 23 3.52 17.18 4.60
N PRO A 24 4.27 17.34 5.72
CA PRO A 24 3.90 16.75 7.01
C PRO A 24 2.44 17.00 7.43
N LEU A 25 1.91 18.17 7.09
CA LEU A 25 0.48 18.46 7.10
C LEU A 25 0.04 18.80 5.68
N THR A 26 -0.90 18.02 5.14
CA THR A 26 -1.50 18.24 3.82
C THR A 26 -3.02 18.29 3.97
N ILE A 27 -3.64 19.37 3.51
CA ILE A 27 -5.09 19.57 3.57
C ILE A 27 -5.65 19.56 2.15
N PHE A 28 -6.59 18.66 1.87
CA PHE A 28 -7.28 18.57 0.59
C PHE A 28 -8.57 19.38 0.60
N ILE A 29 -8.63 20.45 -0.20
CA ILE A 29 -9.81 21.32 -0.32
C ILE A 29 -10.36 21.23 -1.74
N GLY A 30 -11.69 21.16 -1.88
CA GLY A 30 -12.35 21.15 -3.19
C GLY A 30 -13.82 20.72 -3.10
N PRO A 31 -14.58 20.81 -4.21
CA PRO A 31 -16.00 20.45 -4.26
C PRO A 31 -16.29 19.00 -3.83
N ASN A 32 -17.53 18.71 -3.45
CA ASN A 32 -17.94 17.32 -3.21
C ASN A 32 -17.71 16.47 -4.47
N ALA A 33 -17.36 15.19 -4.27
CA ALA A 33 -17.02 14.24 -5.34
C ALA A 33 -15.80 14.61 -6.22
N SER A 34 -14.99 15.60 -5.85
CA SER A 34 -13.77 16.00 -6.60
C SER A 34 -12.58 15.02 -6.49
N GLY A 35 -12.78 13.81 -5.94
CA GLY A 35 -11.72 12.80 -5.81
C GLY A 35 -10.81 12.88 -4.57
N LYS A 36 -11.06 13.81 -3.63
CA LYS A 36 -10.24 13.95 -2.39
C LYS A 36 -10.12 12.64 -1.60
N SER A 37 -11.25 12.00 -1.32
CA SER A 37 -11.26 10.70 -0.62
C SER A 37 -10.55 9.62 -1.43
N THR A 38 -10.64 9.66 -2.76
CA THR A 38 -9.91 8.71 -3.63
C THR A 38 -8.41 8.81 -3.42
N ILE A 39 -7.84 10.02 -3.25
CA ILE A 39 -6.41 10.21 -2.97
C ILE A 39 -6.02 9.54 -1.65
N ILE A 40 -6.77 9.81 -0.58
CA ILE A 40 -6.51 9.23 0.76
C ILE A 40 -6.65 7.71 0.72
N HIS A 41 -7.72 7.20 0.11
CA HIS A 41 -7.96 5.77 -0.01
C HIS A 41 -6.88 5.08 -0.87
N SER A 42 -6.30 5.77 -1.86
CA SER A 42 -5.22 5.22 -2.67
C SER A 42 -3.94 4.99 -1.86
N ILE A 43 -3.60 5.93 -0.97
CA ILE A 43 -2.46 5.77 -0.05
C ILE A 43 -2.71 4.61 0.90
N TYR A 44 -3.91 4.52 1.48
CA TYR A 44 -4.24 3.43 2.39
C TYR A 44 -4.36 2.08 1.68
N TRP A 45 -4.84 2.06 0.44
CA TRP A 45 -4.86 0.87 -0.41
C TRP A 45 -3.47 0.33 -0.67
N PHE A 46 -2.50 1.20 -0.96
CA PHE A 46 -1.11 0.79 -1.09
C PHE A 46 -0.59 0.13 0.21
N TYR A 47 -0.96 0.67 1.37
CA TYR A 47 -0.64 0.05 2.66
C TYR A 47 -1.28 -1.34 2.83
N LEU A 48 -2.59 -1.47 2.58
CA LEU A 48 -3.29 -2.77 2.64
C LEU A 48 -2.69 -3.79 1.67
N LYS A 49 -2.33 -3.36 0.46
CA LYS A 49 -1.58 -4.19 -0.48
C LYS A 49 -0.25 -4.63 0.14
N GLY A 50 0.53 -3.75 0.75
CA GLY A 50 1.80 -4.14 1.37
C GLY A 50 1.69 -5.09 2.57
N SER A 51 0.64 -4.97 3.38
CA SER A 51 0.52 -5.67 4.67
C SER A 51 -0.44 -6.86 4.68
N GLU A 52 -1.61 -6.75 4.07
CA GLU A 52 -2.71 -7.74 4.18
C GLU A 52 -2.90 -8.53 2.87
N ASN A 53 -2.76 -7.90 1.70
CA ASN A 53 -2.92 -8.54 0.39
C ASN A 53 -1.69 -8.34 -0.54
N PRO A 54 -0.51 -8.86 -0.16
CA PRO A 54 0.78 -8.54 -0.78
C PRO A 54 0.94 -8.96 -2.23
N SER A 55 0.34 -10.07 -2.64
CA SER A 55 0.49 -10.54 -4.03
C SER A 55 -0.29 -9.66 -5.00
N LEU A 56 0.39 -9.21 -6.05
CA LEU A 56 -0.20 -8.40 -7.12
C LEU A 56 -1.12 -9.21 -8.04
N SER A 57 -1.07 -10.55 -7.97
CA SER A 57 -1.98 -11.45 -8.67
C SER A 57 -3.22 -11.83 -7.87
N ASN A 58 -3.31 -11.44 -6.59
CA ASN A 58 -4.46 -11.75 -5.77
C ASN A 58 -5.67 -10.89 -6.13
N PRO A 59 -6.90 -11.46 -6.07
CA PRO A 59 -8.12 -10.66 -6.12
C PRO A 59 -8.22 -9.73 -4.91
N MET A 60 -9.19 -8.82 -4.97
CA MET A 60 -9.47 -7.84 -3.92
C MET A 60 -9.88 -8.53 -2.61
N SER A 61 -9.23 -8.16 -1.50
CA SER A 61 -9.51 -8.64 -0.15
C SER A 61 -10.80 -8.02 0.43
N ALA A 62 -11.26 -8.54 1.57
CA ALA A 62 -12.46 -8.01 2.24
C ALA A 62 -12.24 -6.56 2.72
N GLU A 63 -11.06 -6.27 3.26
CA GLU A 63 -10.66 -4.95 3.77
C GLU A 63 -10.56 -3.93 2.63
N GLU A 64 -10.05 -4.35 1.46
CA GLU A 64 -10.01 -3.50 0.27
C GLU A 64 -11.43 -3.19 -0.25
N ARG A 65 -12.33 -4.19 -0.24
CA ARG A 65 -13.74 -4.00 -0.62
C ARG A 65 -14.45 -3.04 0.33
N GLU A 66 -14.23 -3.18 1.63
CA GLU A 66 -14.79 -2.30 2.66
C GLU A 66 -14.27 -0.87 2.50
N LEU A 67 -12.96 -0.68 2.35
CA LEU A 67 -12.33 0.64 2.17
C LEU A 67 -12.95 1.42 1.00
N PHE A 68 -13.15 0.74 -0.13
CA PHE A 68 -13.63 1.38 -1.35
C PHE A 68 -15.15 1.34 -1.53
N ASN A 69 -15.84 0.51 -0.74
CA ASN A 69 -17.25 0.12 -0.89
C ASN A 69 -17.56 -0.41 -2.29
N VAL A 70 -16.82 -1.43 -2.71
CA VAL A 70 -16.92 -2.05 -4.05
C VAL A 70 -16.78 -3.57 -3.97
N SER A 71 -17.17 -4.29 -5.02
CA SER A 71 -17.10 -5.76 -5.04
C SER A 71 -15.78 -6.28 -5.64
N SER A 72 -15.21 -5.55 -6.60
CA SER A 72 -14.01 -5.96 -7.32
C SER A 72 -13.14 -4.76 -7.74
N TYR A 73 -11.96 -5.04 -8.29
CA TYR A 73 -11.12 -4.00 -8.89
C TYR A 73 -11.73 -3.39 -10.16
N ASP A 74 -12.65 -4.09 -10.85
CA ASP A 74 -13.35 -3.51 -11.99
C ASP A 74 -14.15 -2.28 -11.56
N ASP A 75 -14.90 -2.37 -10.46
CA ASP A 75 -15.67 -1.23 -9.91
C ASP A 75 -14.79 -0.03 -9.51
N LEU A 76 -13.52 -0.32 -9.14
CA LEU A 76 -12.56 0.70 -8.74
C LEU A 76 -11.91 1.39 -9.95
N ALA A 77 -11.74 0.68 -11.05
CA ALA A 77 -11.12 1.18 -12.26
C ALA A 77 -11.92 2.35 -12.86
N LEU A 78 -11.21 3.31 -13.46
CA LEU A 78 -11.85 4.39 -14.23
C LEU A 78 -12.73 3.78 -15.32
N GLY A 79 -14.01 4.16 -15.34
CA GLY A 79 -14.99 3.60 -16.27
C GLY A 79 -15.56 2.23 -15.85
N ARG A 80 -15.23 1.76 -14.65
CA ARG A 80 -15.69 0.50 -14.05
C ARG A 80 -15.30 -0.76 -14.86
N ASP A 81 -14.13 -0.72 -15.48
CA ASP A 81 -13.65 -1.79 -16.35
C ASP A 81 -12.11 -1.84 -16.31
N LEU A 82 -11.57 -2.79 -15.53
CA LEU A 82 -10.13 -2.93 -15.37
C LEU A 82 -9.46 -3.50 -16.63
N SER A 83 -10.23 -4.10 -17.55
CA SER A 83 -9.71 -4.61 -18.82
C SER A 83 -9.38 -3.50 -19.83
N LYS A 84 -9.75 -2.25 -19.55
CA LYS A 84 -9.48 -1.10 -20.43
C LYS A 84 -8.36 -0.20 -19.95
N VAL A 85 -7.92 -0.35 -18.70
CA VAL A 85 -6.97 0.58 -18.07
C VAL A 85 -5.93 -0.17 -17.25
N TRP A 86 -4.79 0.49 -17.03
CA TRP A 86 -3.84 0.11 -15.98
C TRP A 86 -4.10 1.01 -14.77
N MET A 87 -4.57 0.41 -13.68
CA MET A 87 -4.96 1.10 -12.45
C MET A 87 -3.91 0.90 -11.36
N GLY A 88 -3.50 1.95 -10.66
CA GLY A 88 -2.44 1.77 -9.67
C GLY A 88 -2.09 2.97 -8.83
N VAL A 89 -1.14 2.75 -7.91
CA VAL A 89 -0.63 3.74 -6.97
C VAL A 89 0.89 3.59 -6.84
N GLU A 90 1.56 4.72 -6.74
CA GLU A 90 2.99 4.80 -6.45
C GLU A 90 3.24 5.83 -5.35
N LEU A 91 4.14 5.49 -4.43
CA LEU A 91 4.55 6.35 -3.34
C LEU A 91 6.04 6.69 -3.46
N GLU A 92 6.37 7.94 -3.15
CA GLU A 92 7.74 8.40 -2.93
C GLU A 92 7.98 8.55 -1.44
N LEU A 93 8.86 7.72 -0.91
CA LEU A 93 9.13 7.52 0.50
C LEU A 93 10.52 8.04 0.85
N GLN A 94 10.61 8.90 1.87
CA GLN A 94 11.89 9.42 2.35
C GLN A 94 12.61 8.35 3.19
N ILE A 95 13.86 8.04 2.83
CA ILE A 95 14.68 7.07 3.56
C ILE A 95 15.27 7.79 4.78
N ARG A 96 15.04 7.24 5.97
CA ARG A 96 15.55 7.83 7.21
C ARG A 96 17.05 7.59 7.38
N PRO A 97 17.76 8.48 8.10
CA PRO A 97 19.20 8.31 8.37
C PRO A 97 19.56 6.94 8.96
N GLU A 98 18.76 6.40 9.87
CA GLU A 98 19.07 5.12 10.52
C GLU A 98 19.06 3.93 9.55
N ILE A 99 18.10 3.92 8.61
CA ILE A 99 18.02 2.92 7.55
C ILE A 99 19.14 3.16 6.52
N ARG A 100 19.42 4.42 6.22
CA ARG A 100 20.46 4.84 5.27
C ARG A 100 21.84 4.32 5.67
N ASP A 101 22.23 4.45 6.94
CA ASP A 101 23.56 4.02 7.41
C ASP A 101 23.77 2.51 7.23
N LYS A 102 22.73 1.71 7.50
CA LYS A 102 22.74 0.25 7.26
C LYS A 102 22.91 -0.06 5.76
N LEU A 103 22.18 0.66 4.91
CA LEU A 103 22.20 0.47 3.47
C LEU A 103 23.50 0.93 2.80
N ILE A 104 24.17 1.97 3.33
CA ILE A 104 25.48 2.43 2.83
C ILE A 104 26.51 1.30 2.93
N LYS A 105 26.55 0.60 4.07
CA LYS A 105 27.47 -0.52 4.27
C LYS A 105 27.21 -1.66 3.28
N MET A 106 25.94 -1.95 2.99
CA MET A 106 25.61 -2.98 2.00
C MET A 106 25.95 -2.53 0.58
N ALA A 107 25.70 -1.26 0.25
CA ALA A 107 26.03 -0.69 -1.04
C ALA A 107 27.55 -0.69 -1.30
N SER A 108 28.39 -0.53 -0.27
CA SER A 108 29.85 -0.62 -0.42
C SER A 108 30.35 -2.04 -0.72
N ASP A 109 29.58 -3.07 -0.39
CA ASP A 109 29.96 -4.47 -0.64
C ASP A 109 29.67 -4.92 -2.09
N ILE A 110 28.98 -4.08 -2.88
CA ILE A 110 28.62 -4.34 -4.28
C ILE A 110 29.67 -3.72 -5.20
N GLU A 111 30.21 -4.53 -6.11
CA GLU A 111 31.07 -4.06 -7.20
C GLU A 111 30.21 -3.49 -8.34
N TRP A 112 29.75 -2.25 -8.18
CA TRP A 112 28.83 -1.59 -9.12
C TRP A 112 29.29 -1.57 -10.57
N SER A 113 30.61 -1.48 -10.80
CA SER A 113 31.21 -1.49 -12.14
C SER A 113 30.96 -2.80 -12.89
N LEU A 114 30.94 -3.95 -12.19
CA LEU A 114 30.63 -5.25 -12.81
C LEU A 114 29.18 -5.32 -13.31
N LEU A 115 28.28 -4.54 -12.71
CA LEU A 115 26.88 -4.45 -13.13
C LEU A 115 26.62 -3.30 -14.12
N ASN A 116 27.66 -2.52 -14.47
CA ASN A 116 27.53 -1.25 -15.19
C ASN A 116 26.57 -0.25 -14.52
N LEU A 117 26.61 -0.21 -13.18
CA LEU A 117 25.76 0.63 -12.34
C LEU A 117 26.60 1.65 -11.55
N LYS A 118 25.92 2.59 -10.91
CA LYS A 118 26.51 3.50 -9.93
C LYS A 118 25.81 3.29 -8.57
N PRO A 119 26.53 3.44 -7.45
CA PRO A 119 25.92 3.38 -6.13
C PRO A 119 24.85 4.48 -5.96
N PRO A 120 23.70 4.16 -5.34
CA PRO A 120 22.67 5.14 -5.04
C PRO A 120 23.08 6.04 -3.86
N GLU A 121 22.48 7.23 -3.79
CA GLU A 121 22.70 8.19 -2.69
C GLU A 121 21.82 7.91 -1.46
N LEU A 122 20.82 7.05 -1.63
CA LEU A 122 19.83 6.60 -0.66
C LEU A 122 18.98 7.74 -0.10
N LYS A 123 18.54 8.66 -0.96
CA LYS A 123 17.69 9.79 -0.54
C LYS A 123 16.24 9.36 -0.39
N GLN A 124 15.71 8.66 -1.39
CA GLN A 124 14.32 8.28 -1.45
C GLN A 124 14.13 6.93 -2.12
N LEU A 125 13.07 6.24 -1.70
CA LEU A 125 12.55 5.04 -2.34
C LEU A 125 11.25 5.42 -3.05
N ILE A 126 11.17 5.17 -4.35
CA ILE A 126 9.91 5.16 -5.09
C ILE A 126 9.46 3.71 -5.17
N ILE A 127 8.20 3.45 -4.84
CA ILE A 127 7.62 2.12 -4.92
C ILE A 127 6.16 2.21 -5.33
N GLY A 128 5.76 1.40 -6.30
CA GLY A 128 4.43 1.47 -6.89
C GLY A 128 4.02 0.19 -7.57
N PHE A 129 2.72 0.04 -7.81
CA PHE A 129 2.21 -1.04 -8.63
C PHE A 129 1.06 -0.55 -9.51
N ARG A 130 0.83 -1.25 -10.62
CA ARG A 130 -0.36 -1.12 -11.46
C ARG A 130 -0.93 -2.49 -11.76
N LEU A 131 -2.24 -2.55 -11.87
CA LEU A 131 -3.02 -3.76 -12.15
C LEU A 131 -3.82 -3.57 -13.43
N HIS A 132 -4.04 -4.66 -14.13
CA HIS A 132 -4.87 -4.75 -15.32
C HIS A 132 -5.54 -6.11 -15.36
N LYS A 133 -6.74 -6.20 -15.96
CA LYS A 133 -7.46 -7.47 -16.10
C LYS A 133 -7.33 -7.95 -17.53
N ASN A 134 -6.66 -9.09 -17.73
CA ASN A 134 -6.46 -9.64 -19.06
C ASN A 134 -7.71 -10.39 -19.57
N VAL A 135 -7.67 -10.86 -20.82
CA VAL A 135 -8.78 -11.63 -21.44
C VAL A 135 -9.12 -12.93 -20.70
N ARG A 136 -8.19 -13.49 -19.92
CA ARG A 136 -8.45 -14.67 -19.07
C ARG A 136 -9.14 -14.30 -17.75
N GLN A 137 -9.51 -13.04 -17.55
CA GLN A 137 -10.04 -12.50 -16.30
C GLN A 137 -9.06 -12.58 -15.12
N GLU A 138 -7.77 -12.76 -15.42
CA GLU A 138 -6.69 -12.81 -14.44
C GLU A 138 -6.00 -11.44 -14.36
N LEU A 139 -5.30 -11.17 -13.24
CA LEU A 139 -4.57 -9.91 -13.06
C LEU A 139 -3.20 -9.97 -13.71
N ASP A 140 -2.99 -9.05 -14.64
CA ASP A 140 -1.68 -8.60 -15.06
C ASP A 140 -1.22 -7.47 -14.14
N TYR A 141 0.09 -7.29 -14.00
CA TYR A 141 0.63 -6.29 -13.10
C TYR A 141 1.95 -5.69 -13.58
N GLU A 142 2.19 -4.47 -13.11
CA GLU A 142 3.45 -3.76 -13.20
C GLU A 142 3.90 -3.42 -11.78
N TYR A 143 5.14 -3.73 -11.43
CA TYR A 143 5.74 -3.41 -10.15
C TYR A 143 6.95 -2.51 -10.38
N HIS A 144 6.92 -1.32 -9.79
CA HIS A 144 7.95 -0.31 -9.94
C HIS A 144 8.64 -0.08 -8.60
N VAL A 145 9.97 -0.05 -8.64
CA VAL A 145 10.82 0.25 -7.50
C VAL A 145 12.04 1.04 -7.98
N ALA A 146 12.28 2.20 -7.36
CA ALA A 146 13.43 3.02 -7.67
C ALA A 146 14.11 3.58 -6.44
N VAL A 147 15.44 3.58 -6.44
CA VAL A 147 16.28 4.27 -5.44
C VAL A 147 17.32 5.09 -6.20
N ASP A 148 17.12 6.40 -6.24
CA ASP A 148 17.91 7.36 -7.01
C ASP A 148 18.09 6.95 -8.49
N ASN A 149 19.28 6.48 -8.88
CA ASN A 149 19.61 6.06 -10.25
C ASN A 149 19.28 4.59 -10.55
N LEU A 150 18.85 3.83 -9.55
CA LEU A 150 18.45 2.43 -9.67
C LEU A 150 16.94 2.35 -9.85
N ASP A 151 16.47 2.52 -11.09
CA ASP A 151 15.04 2.54 -11.45
C ASP A 151 14.65 1.25 -12.18
N PHE A 152 13.78 0.43 -11.57
CA PHE A 152 13.36 -0.85 -12.12
C PHE A 152 11.84 -0.94 -12.21
N SER A 153 11.33 -1.33 -13.38
CA SER A 153 9.93 -1.72 -13.54
C SER A 153 9.84 -3.14 -14.09
N LEU A 154 9.13 -4.00 -13.37
CA LEU A 154 8.81 -5.37 -13.77
C LEU A 154 7.34 -5.44 -14.18
N LYS A 155 7.07 -5.76 -15.44
CA LYS A 155 5.73 -6.03 -15.95
C LYS A 155 5.55 -7.52 -16.17
N CYS A 156 4.43 -8.09 -15.74
CA CYS A 156 3.99 -9.45 -16.05
C CYS A 156 2.59 -9.39 -16.64
N TRP A 157 2.39 -9.98 -17.84
CA TRP A 157 1.13 -9.92 -18.55
C TRP A 157 0.84 -11.17 -19.37
N TYR A 158 -0.43 -11.42 -19.69
CA TYR A 158 -0.82 -12.47 -20.61
C TYR A 158 -0.70 -11.98 -22.07
N ASP A 159 0.14 -12.63 -22.87
CA ASP A 159 0.28 -12.35 -24.30
C ASP A 159 -0.74 -13.20 -25.08
N GLU A 160 -1.83 -12.57 -25.51
CA GLU A 160 -2.94 -13.22 -26.21
C GLU A 160 -2.52 -13.87 -27.53
N ILE A 161 -1.61 -13.23 -28.25
CA ILE A 161 -1.13 -13.71 -29.56
C ILE A 161 -0.36 -15.01 -29.37
N ARG A 162 0.45 -15.10 -28.30
CA ARG A 162 1.28 -16.27 -27.99
C ARG A 162 0.59 -17.28 -27.07
N GLY A 163 -0.56 -16.94 -26.51
CA GLY A 163 -1.31 -17.79 -25.59
C GLY A 163 -0.61 -18.07 -24.26
N THR A 164 0.40 -17.27 -23.86
CA THR A 164 1.22 -17.51 -22.66
C THR A 164 1.53 -16.24 -21.89
N TYR A 165 1.89 -16.38 -20.61
CA TYR A 165 2.38 -15.27 -19.82
C TYR A 165 3.78 -14.84 -20.25
N ARG A 166 4.01 -13.53 -20.20
CA ARG A 166 5.31 -12.91 -20.43
C ARG A 166 5.63 -11.95 -19.30
N TRP A 167 6.92 -11.73 -19.12
CA TRP A 167 7.41 -10.71 -18.23
C TRP A 167 8.55 -9.94 -18.85
N ALA A 168 8.69 -8.67 -18.44
CA ALA A 168 9.75 -7.78 -18.85
C ALA A 168 10.22 -6.98 -17.65
N LEU A 169 11.51 -7.07 -17.36
CA LEU A 169 12.23 -6.18 -16.46
C LEU A 169 12.85 -5.06 -17.29
N THR A 170 12.46 -3.84 -16.99
CA THR A 170 12.98 -2.61 -17.59
C THR A 170 13.78 -1.82 -16.57
N GLY A 171 14.62 -0.90 -17.05
CA GLY A 171 15.59 -0.18 -16.23
C GLY A 171 17.04 -0.43 -16.66
N PRO A 172 18.01 -0.24 -15.76
CA PRO A 172 19.43 -0.46 -16.04
C PRO A 172 19.78 -1.91 -16.39
N LEU A 173 19.08 -2.90 -15.82
CA LEU A 173 19.33 -4.33 -16.03
C LEU A 173 18.13 -4.97 -16.74
N LYS A 174 18.06 -4.80 -18.06
CA LYS A 174 16.95 -5.32 -18.87
C LYS A 174 16.97 -6.84 -18.94
N ALA A 175 15.79 -7.45 -18.80
CA ALA A 175 15.56 -8.88 -19.01
C ALA A 175 14.11 -9.13 -19.43
N GLU A 176 13.84 -10.23 -20.11
CA GLU A 176 12.48 -10.67 -20.42
C GLU A 176 12.38 -12.19 -20.46
N GLY A 177 11.15 -12.71 -20.36
CA GLY A 177 10.91 -14.14 -20.42
C GLY A 177 9.44 -14.49 -20.67
N ALA A 178 9.19 -15.80 -20.74
CA ALA A 178 7.88 -16.38 -21.08
C ALA A 178 7.41 -17.32 -19.97
N SER A 179 7.09 -16.73 -18.81
CA SER A 179 6.55 -17.45 -17.67
C SER A 179 5.60 -16.55 -16.87
N ARG A 180 4.72 -17.17 -16.09
CA ARG A 180 3.89 -16.44 -15.13
C ARG A 180 4.70 -16.14 -13.89
N LEU A 181 4.70 -14.89 -13.47
CA LEU A 181 5.33 -14.46 -12.22
C LEU A 181 4.26 -14.21 -11.15
N SER A 182 4.64 -14.39 -9.88
CA SER A 182 3.84 -13.98 -8.73
C SER A 182 4.71 -13.12 -7.83
N TYR A 183 4.48 -11.81 -7.86
CA TYR A 183 5.24 -10.84 -7.08
C TYR A 183 4.38 -10.26 -5.98
N SER A 184 5.05 -9.96 -4.88
CA SER A 184 4.46 -9.35 -3.70
C SER A 184 5.08 -7.99 -3.46
N LEU A 185 4.26 -7.00 -3.11
CA LEU A 185 4.74 -5.69 -2.72
C LEU A 185 5.64 -5.79 -1.47
N PHE A 186 6.75 -5.04 -1.46
CA PHE A 186 7.79 -5.09 -0.42
C PHE A 186 8.46 -6.46 -0.22
N ASN A 187 8.55 -7.28 -1.26
CA ASN A 187 9.22 -8.59 -1.21
C ASN A 187 10.38 -8.66 -2.22
N THR A 188 11.06 -9.80 -2.27
CA THR A 188 12.16 -10.11 -3.19
C THR A 188 11.79 -9.78 -4.64
N LEU A 189 12.73 -9.11 -5.33
CA LEU A 189 12.56 -8.67 -6.72
C LEU A 189 12.96 -9.73 -7.75
N TYR A 190 13.60 -10.82 -7.32
CA TYR A 190 14.07 -11.94 -8.12
C TYR A 190 14.96 -11.55 -9.33
N PHE A 191 15.56 -10.35 -9.34
CA PHE A 191 16.37 -9.83 -10.44
C PHE A 191 17.48 -10.79 -10.83
N SER A 192 18.19 -11.37 -9.87
CA SER A 192 19.30 -12.29 -10.15
C SER A 192 18.81 -13.48 -10.97
N SER A 193 17.67 -14.07 -10.59
CA SER A 193 17.10 -15.22 -11.30
C SER A 193 16.59 -14.85 -12.69
N ARG A 194 15.93 -13.70 -12.84
CA ARG A 194 15.33 -13.24 -14.11
C ARG A 194 16.39 -12.87 -15.13
N ILE A 195 17.42 -12.15 -14.71
CA ILE A 195 18.53 -11.77 -15.60
C ILE A 195 19.30 -13.03 -16.04
N SER A 196 19.49 -14.00 -15.13
CA SER A 196 20.12 -15.29 -15.45
C SER A 196 19.30 -16.09 -16.46
N GLU A 197 17.98 -16.16 -16.28
CA GLU A 197 17.05 -16.80 -17.22
C GLU A 197 17.13 -16.18 -18.62
N TYR A 198 17.19 -14.85 -18.69
CA TYR A 198 17.25 -14.11 -19.97
C TYR A 198 18.60 -14.25 -20.69
N ARG A 199 19.72 -14.04 -19.98
CA ARG A 199 21.05 -14.01 -20.61
C ARG A 199 21.64 -15.40 -20.85
N LYS A 200 21.14 -16.44 -20.16
CA LYS A 200 21.61 -17.84 -20.17
C LYS A 200 23.03 -18.05 -19.66
N GLU A 201 23.98 -17.18 -20.04
CA GLU A 201 25.36 -17.19 -19.58
C GLU A 201 25.70 -15.83 -18.95
N ILE A 202 26.06 -15.87 -17.66
CA ILE A 202 26.52 -14.70 -16.90
C ILE A 202 27.81 -15.10 -16.17
N PRO A 203 28.89 -14.31 -16.25
CA PRO A 203 30.09 -14.55 -15.49
C PRO A 203 29.78 -14.73 -13.99
N LYS A 204 30.45 -15.68 -13.33
CA LYS A 204 30.19 -15.98 -11.91
C LYS A 204 30.36 -14.76 -11.01
N SER A 205 31.29 -13.87 -11.33
CA SER A 205 31.49 -12.59 -10.63
C SER A 205 30.25 -11.69 -10.75
N GLU A 206 29.78 -11.42 -11.98
CA GLU A 206 28.56 -10.62 -12.22
C GLU A 206 27.33 -11.24 -11.55
N ALA A 207 27.17 -12.58 -11.64
CA ALA A 207 26.07 -13.29 -10.99
C ALA A 207 26.09 -13.15 -9.45
N ASN A 208 27.28 -13.10 -8.84
CA ASN A 208 27.41 -12.84 -7.41
C ASN A 208 26.99 -11.41 -7.04
N GLU A 209 27.40 -10.41 -7.84
CA GLU A 209 27.02 -9.02 -7.62
C GLU A 209 25.51 -8.79 -7.82
N LEU A 210 24.88 -9.48 -8.78
CA LEU A 210 23.41 -9.46 -8.94
C LEU A 210 22.68 -9.96 -7.68
N LYS A 211 23.19 -11.01 -7.03
CA LYS A 211 22.63 -11.50 -5.76
C LYS A 211 22.82 -10.50 -4.62
N LYS A 212 23.94 -9.80 -4.56
CA LYS A 212 24.15 -8.74 -3.57
C LYS A 212 23.21 -7.55 -3.81
N LEU A 213 23.01 -7.15 -5.07
CA LEU A 213 22.04 -6.12 -5.44
C LEU A 213 20.60 -6.50 -5.07
N GLU A 214 20.21 -7.74 -5.34
CA GLU A 214 18.91 -8.29 -4.94
C GLU A 214 18.73 -8.22 -3.42
N ARG A 215 19.72 -8.71 -2.66
CA ARG A 215 19.72 -8.63 -1.19
C ARG A 215 19.65 -7.18 -0.68
N PHE A 216 20.34 -6.25 -1.35
CA PHE A 216 20.25 -4.83 -1.04
C PHE A 216 18.80 -4.32 -1.16
N PHE A 217 18.10 -4.67 -2.24
CA PHE A 217 16.69 -4.33 -2.41
C PHE A 217 15.76 -5.03 -1.41
N GLU A 218 16.01 -6.30 -1.11
CA GLU A 218 15.24 -7.02 -0.08
C GLU A 218 15.30 -6.33 1.28
N ILE A 219 16.49 -5.90 1.69
CA ILE A 219 16.68 -5.22 2.97
C ILE A 219 16.01 -3.85 2.98
N ILE A 220 16.22 -3.00 1.97
CA ILE A 220 15.53 -1.69 1.95
C ILE A 220 14.01 -1.85 1.96
N LEU A 221 13.46 -2.80 1.19
CA LEU A 221 12.03 -3.04 1.15
C LEU A 221 11.50 -3.55 2.50
N SER A 222 12.23 -4.44 3.16
CA SER A 222 11.88 -4.96 4.49
C SER A 222 11.89 -3.85 5.55
N GLU A 223 12.97 -3.07 5.63
CA GLU A 223 13.10 -1.97 6.59
C GLU A 223 12.01 -0.91 6.39
N ILE A 224 11.74 -0.56 5.13
CA ILE A 224 10.66 0.38 4.81
C ILE A 224 9.30 -0.21 5.17
N LYS A 225 9.02 -1.48 4.85
CA LYS A 225 7.76 -2.14 5.21
C LYS A 225 7.52 -2.13 6.72
N GLU A 226 8.53 -2.43 7.52
CA GLU A 226 8.44 -2.40 8.97
C GLU A 226 8.15 -1.00 9.50
N ALA A 227 8.81 0.01 8.93
CA ALA A 227 8.68 1.40 9.34
C ALA A 227 7.48 2.14 8.68
N PHE A 228 6.83 1.55 7.67
CA PHE A 228 5.68 2.09 6.96
C PHE A 228 4.39 1.70 7.68
N LYS A 229 3.87 2.64 8.47
CA LYS A 229 2.59 2.51 9.19
C LYS A 229 1.67 3.63 8.73
N VAL A 230 0.48 3.27 8.28
CA VAL A 230 -0.55 4.23 7.87
C VAL A 230 -1.77 4.01 8.75
N PHE A 231 -2.22 5.09 9.38
CA PHE A 231 -3.47 5.11 10.13
C PHE A 231 -4.47 5.97 9.36
N MET A 232 -5.61 5.39 9.03
CA MET A 232 -6.69 6.12 8.38
C MET A 232 -7.80 6.38 9.40
N LEU A 233 -8.00 7.65 9.73
CA LEU A 233 -9.16 8.10 10.49
C LEU A 233 -10.22 8.57 9.51
N SER A 234 -11.30 7.82 9.40
CA SER A 234 -12.48 8.19 8.61
C SER A 234 -13.67 8.32 9.54
N PRO A 235 -14.55 9.32 9.34
CA PRO A 235 -15.89 9.21 9.88
C PRO A 235 -16.51 7.95 9.29
N LEU A 236 -16.98 7.03 10.13
CA LEU A 236 -17.95 6.04 9.69
C LEU A 236 -19.16 6.85 9.19
N ARG A 237 -19.35 6.93 7.87
CA ARG A 237 -20.59 7.46 7.30
C ARG A 237 -21.64 6.36 7.40
N GLY A 238 -22.25 6.25 8.57
CA GLY A 238 -23.29 5.28 8.88
C GLY A 238 -23.57 5.24 10.38
N THR A 239 -24.80 4.89 10.75
CA THR A 239 -25.12 4.44 12.10
C THR A 239 -24.21 3.26 12.45
N ILE A 240 -23.68 3.22 13.68
CA ILE A 240 -23.09 1.98 14.20
C ILE A 240 -24.28 1.02 14.34
N PRO A 241 -24.43 -0.02 13.50
CA PRO A 241 -25.57 -0.90 13.61
C PRO A 241 -25.38 -1.70 14.89
N LEU A 242 -26.10 -1.34 15.95
CA LEU A 242 -26.17 -2.10 17.19
C LEU A 242 -27.16 -3.26 16.99
N LYS A 243 -27.04 -4.00 15.89
CA LYS A 243 -28.06 -5.00 15.49
C LYS A 243 -27.94 -6.34 16.21
N ASP A 244 -26.80 -6.61 16.84
CA ASP A 244 -26.62 -7.86 17.54
C ASP A 244 -26.75 -7.67 19.05
N SER A 245 -27.63 -8.47 19.65
CA SER A 245 -27.56 -8.88 21.06
C SER A 245 -26.32 -9.73 21.36
N ALA A 246 -25.24 -9.62 20.57
CA ALA A 246 -23.95 -10.20 20.86
C ALA A 246 -23.36 -9.42 22.03
N GLY A 247 -23.09 -10.11 23.15
CA GLY A 247 -22.58 -9.50 24.38
C GLY A 247 -21.34 -8.63 24.17
N VAL A 248 -21.01 -7.85 25.19
CA VAL A 248 -19.84 -6.94 25.29
C VAL A 248 -18.48 -7.64 24.99
N ALA A 249 -18.49 -8.95 24.76
CA ALA A 249 -17.33 -9.78 24.49
C ALA A 249 -17.05 -10.04 22.98
N GLU A 250 -17.36 -9.12 22.07
CA GLU A 250 -16.65 -9.14 20.79
C GLU A 250 -15.18 -8.82 21.06
N ARG A 251 -14.28 -9.67 20.57
CA ARG A 251 -12.82 -9.49 20.69
C ARG A 251 -12.45 -8.08 20.24
N LEU A 252 -12.06 -7.22 21.19
CA LEU A 252 -11.31 -6.01 20.88
C LEU A 252 -10.04 -6.45 20.17
N GLY A 253 -9.95 -6.13 18.88
CA GLY A 253 -8.78 -6.48 18.10
C GLY A 253 -7.58 -5.67 18.60
N THR A 254 -6.39 -6.23 18.40
CA THR A 254 -5.14 -5.62 18.90
C THR A 254 -4.76 -4.32 18.20
N ARG A 255 -5.47 -3.93 17.13
CA ARG A 255 -5.29 -2.66 16.41
C ARG A 255 -6.45 -1.68 16.65
N GLY A 256 -7.31 -1.95 17.62
CA GLY A 256 -8.45 -1.10 17.96
C GLY A 256 -9.73 -1.46 17.20
N GLU A 257 -9.77 -2.62 16.55
CA GLU A 257 -11.00 -3.17 15.99
C GLU A 257 -12.05 -3.33 17.10
N GLY A 258 -13.28 -2.87 16.84
CA GLY A 258 -14.36 -2.93 17.82
C GLY A 258 -14.30 -1.85 18.91
N VAL A 259 -13.23 -1.03 19.01
CA VAL A 259 -13.13 0.03 20.03
C VAL A 259 -14.27 1.03 19.90
N LEU A 260 -14.56 1.55 18.70
CA LEU A 260 -15.67 2.49 18.52
C LEU A 260 -17.03 1.87 18.85
N ARG A 261 -17.23 0.56 18.61
CA ARG A 261 -18.47 -0.14 18.98
C ARG A 261 -18.57 -0.37 20.49
N ALA A 262 -17.47 -0.76 21.13
CA ALA A 262 -17.38 -0.93 22.57
C ALA A 262 -17.60 0.40 23.29
N LEU A 263 -17.00 1.49 22.80
CA LEU A 263 -17.21 2.84 23.29
C LEU A 263 -18.66 3.30 23.08
N ALA A 264 -19.23 3.08 21.88
CA ALA A 264 -20.63 3.41 21.64
C ALA A 264 -21.58 2.65 22.58
N ARG A 265 -21.36 1.34 22.80
CA ARG A 265 -22.16 0.54 23.74
C ARG A 265 -21.98 0.97 25.20
N ALA A 266 -20.74 1.25 25.61
CA ALA A 266 -20.44 1.70 26.97
C ALA A 266 -21.07 3.07 27.27
N LEU A 267 -21.14 3.95 26.27
CA LEU A 267 -21.75 5.28 26.39
C LEU A 267 -23.29 5.27 26.25
N LEU A 268 -23.87 4.29 25.55
CA LEU A 268 -25.32 4.24 25.28
C LEU A 268 -26.12 3.30 26.20
N TYR A 269 -25.54 2.21 26.75
CA TYR A 269 -26.36 1.10 27.29
C TYR A 269 -25.88 0.38 28.56
N TYR A 270 -24.84 0.84 29.29
CA TYR A 270 -24.40 0.13 30.50
C TYR A 270 -24.13 1.03 31.70
N ASP A 271 -24.24 0.43 32.90
CA ASP A 271 -24.12 1.01 34.26
C ASP A 271 -23.57 2.45 34.32
N PRO A 272 -24.34 3.43 34.83
CA PRO A 272 -23.95 4.84 34.91
C PRO A 272 -22.52 5.07 35.43
N ARG A 273 -22.03 4.23 36.35
CA ARG A 273 -20.69 4.36 36.93
C ARG A 273 -19.58 4.02 35.93
N VAL A 274 -19.80 2.99 35.11
CA VAL A 274 -18.88 2.57 34.05
C VAL A 274 -18.89 3.58 32.91
N SER A 275 -20.07 4.12 32.58
CA SER A 275 -20.20 5.23 31.63
C SER A 275 -19.45 6.48 32.10
N GLU A 276 -19.53 6.83 33.39
CA GLU A 276 -18.86 8.01 33.95
C GLU A 276 -17.33 7.88 33.86
N GLU A 277 -16.77 6.76 34.31
CA GLU A 277 -15.33 6.50 34.34
C GLU A 277 -14.72 6.44 32.91
N LEU A 278 -15.40 5.76 31.98
CA LEU A 278 -14.98 5.73 30.57
C LEU A 278 -15.12 7.11 29.92
N LYS A 279 -16.19 7.84 30.20
CA LYS A 279 -16.39 9.18 29.66
C LYS A 279 -15.31 10.13 30.15
N GLU A 280 -14.92 10.09 31.43
CA GLU A 280 -13.80 10.88 31.95
C GLU A 280 -12.49 10.52 31.24
N MET A 281 -12.19 9.22 31.09
CA MET A 281 -10.96 8.78 30.43
C MET A 281 -10.90 9.21 28.95
N ILE A 282 -11.99 9.05 28.21
CA ILE A 282 -12.07 9.44 26.79
C ILE A 282 -12.04 10.96 26.65
N THR A 283 -12.71 11.69 27.55
CA THR A 283 -12.69 13.16 27.58
C THR A 283 -11.27 13.65 27.83
N SER A 284 -10.56 13.07 28.81
CA SER A 284 -9.14 13.40 29.06
C SER A 284 -8.25 13.13 27.84
N TRP A 285 -8.48 12.03 27.13
CA TRP A 285 -7.78 11.77 25.87
C TRP A 285 -8.10 12.80 24.79
N ALA A 286 -9.39 13.08 24.57
CA ALA A 286 -9.88 14.00 23.56
C ALA A 286 -9.41 15.45 23.81
N GLU A 287 -9.37 15.89 25.07
CA GLU A 287 -8.83 17.19 25.47
C GLU A 287 -7.35 17.35 25.11
N ARG A 288 -6.54 16.29 25.21
CA ARG A 288 -5.14 16.31 24.75
C ARG A 288 -5.01 16.55 23.24
N PHE A 289 -6.06 16.25 22.48
CA PHE A 289 -6.17 16.54 21.05
C PHE A 289 -6.95 17.83 20.74
N GLY A 290 -7.31 18.62 21.75
CA GLY A 290 -8.06 19.87 21.60
C GLY A 290 -9.57 19.69 21.35
N ILE A 291 -10.11 18.49 21.57
CA ILE A 291 -11.53 18.18 21.41
C ILE A 291 -12.21 18.34 22.77
N THR A 292 -12.92 19.45 22.95
CA THR A 292 -13.52 19.84 24.25
C THR A 292 -14.96 19.35 24.44
N LYS A 293 -15.57 18.77 23.40
CA LYS A 293 -16.92 18.20 23.46
C LYS A 293 -16.96 16.88 22.71
N LEU A 294 -17.36 15.83 23.43
CA LEU A 294 -17.66 14.51 22.88
C LEU A 294 -19.15 14.24 23.07
N SER A 295 -19.82 13.76 22.03
CA SER A 295 -21.20 13.29 22.08
C SER A 295 -21.29 11.90 21.50
N ALA A 296 -22.08 11.02 22.11
CA ALA A 296 -22.46 9.77 21.47
C ALA A 296 -23.29 10.08 20.21
N GLY A 297 -23.11 9.28 19.17
CA GLY A 297 -23.99 9.31 18.00
C GLY A 297 -25.38 8.77 18.37
N LEU A 298 -26.37 9.04 17.53
CA LEU A 298 -27.72 8.52 17.70
C LEU A 298 -27.75 6.99 17.51
N ASP A 299 -28.54 6.28 18.30
CA ASP A 299 -28.87 4.87 18.05
C ASP A 299 -29.79 4.72 16.81
N GLU A 300 -30.12 3.47 16.43
CA GLU A 300 -31.02 3.21 15.28
C GLU A 300 -32.43 3.80 15.46
N GLU A 301 -32.82 4.17 16.68
CA GLU A 301 -34.09 4.79 17.03
C GLU A 301 -34.02 6.33 17.12
N GLY A 302 -32.83 6.92 16.90
CA GLY A 302 -32.64 8.36 16.99
C GLY A 302 -32.51 8.89 18.43
N LYS A 303 -32.15 8.05 19.41
CA LYS A 303 -31.91 8.46 20.80
C LYS A 303 -30.42 8.72 21.05
N ILE A 304 -30.16 9.68 21.94
CA ILE A 304 -28.82 10.01 22.50
C ILE A 304 -28.64 9.21 23.78
#